data_AF-A0A0P9Q9Y1-F1
#
_entry.id   AF-A0A0P9Q9Y1-F1
#
_cell.length_a   1.000
_cell.length_b   1.000
_cell.length_c   1.000
_cell.angle_alpha   90.00
_cell.angle_beta   90.00
_cell.angle_gamma   90.00
#
_symmetry.space_group_name_H-M   'P 1'
#
loop_
_entity.id
_entity.type
_entity.pdbx_description
1 polymer ?
#
loop_
_entity_poly.entity_id
_entity_poly.type
_entity_poly.pdbx_seq_one_letter_code
_entity_poly.pdbx_strand_id
1 'polypeptide(L)' 'MKGSTVVDLRQDEHGHWFALLSCGHTQHVRHDPP' A
#
# COMPACT_ATOMS: atom_id res chain seq x y z
N MET A 1 7.21 -19.14 4.43
CA MET A 1 6.15 -18.15 4.14
C MET A 1 6.68 -17.23 3.07
N LYS A 2 6.13 -17.24 1.84
CA LYS A 2 6.54 -16.28 0.81
C LYS A 2 5.89 -14.93 1.15
N GLY A 3 6.70 -13.88 1.28
CA GLY A 3 6.20 -12.52 1.46
C GLY A 3 5.45 -12.02 0.21
N SER A 4 4.61 -11.02 0.40
CA SER A 4 3.99 -10.27 -0.70
C SER A 4 4.90 -9.13 -1.15
N THR A 5 4.89 -8.85 -2.44
CA THR A 5 5.62 -7.73 -3.07
C THR A 5 4.64 -6.61 -3.41
N VAL A 6 5.11 -5.36 -3.38
CA VAL A 6 4.33 -4.23 -3.90
C VAL A 6 4.31 -4.32 -5.42
N VAL A 7 3.12 -4.21 -6.01
CA VAL A 7 2.94 -4.21 -7.47
C VAL A 7 2.45 -2.87 -8.00
N ASP A 8 1.88 -2.02 -7.14
CA ASP A 8 1.40 -0.69 -7.51
C ASP A 8 1.29 0.22 -6.27
N LEU A 9 1.35 1.54 -6.47
CA LEU A 9 1.12 2.57 -5.45
C LEU A 9 0.13 3.62 -5.96
N ARG A 10 -0.94 3.86 -5.21
CA ARG A 10 -1.98 4.83 -5.56
C ARG A 10 -2.43 5.63 -4.35
N GLN A 11 -3.09 6.74 -4.60
CA GLN A 11 -3.80 7.50 -3.58
C GLN A 11 -5.29 7.16 -3.61
N ASP A 12 -5.91 7.15 -2.43
CA ASP A 12 -7.36 7.12 -2.31
C ASP A 12 -7.98 8.51 -2.57
N GLU A 13 -9.31 8.60 -2.45
CA GLU A 13 -10.07 9.84 -2.65
C GLU A 13 -9.73 10.93 -1.61
N HIS A 14 -9.13 10.54 -0.48
CA HIS A 14 -8.68 11.44 0.58
C HIS A 14 -7.19 11.81 0.43
N GLY A 15 -6.50 11.32 -0.61
CA GLY A 15 -5.09 11.56 -0.87
C GLY A 15 -4.13 10.67 -0.07
N HIS A 16 -4.62 9.66 0.65
CA HIS A 16 -3.76 8.73 1.39
C HIS A 16 -3.17 7.67 0.46
N TRP A 17 -1.88 7.39 0.63
CA TRP A 17 -1.21 6.38 -0.16
C TRP A 17 -1.52 4.96 0.31
N PHE A 18 -1.73 4.07 -0.66
CA PHE A 18 -1.80 2.63 -0.44
C PHE A 18 -1.01 1.88 -1.51
N ALA A 19 -0.49 0.72 -1.11
CA ALA A 19 0.14 -0.24 -2.01
C ALA A 19 -0.85 -1.35 -2.38
N LEU A 20 -0.89 -1.75 -3.66
CA LEU A 20 -1.42 -3.06 -4.03
C LEU A 20 -0.32 -4.11 -3.86
N LEU A 21 -0.68 -5.24 -3.29
CA LEU A 21 0.22 -6.35 -3.05
C LEU A 21 -0.02 -7.46 -4.09
N SER A 22 1.02 -8.21 -4.43
CA SER A 22 0.93 -9.36 -5.35
C SER A 22 0.00 -10.48 -4.86
N CYS A 23 -0.40 -10.46 -3.59
CA CYS A 23 -1.39 -11.36 -3.01
C CYS A 23 -2.85 -10.89 -3.17
N GLY A 24 -3.09 -9.77 -3.86
CA GLY A 24 -4.43 -9.20 -4.10
C GLY A 24 -4.95 -8.29 -2.98
N HIS A 25 -4.22 -8.14 -1.88
CA HIS A 25 -4.58 -7.24 -0.80
C HIS A 25 -4.03 -5.82 -1.03
N THR A 26 -4.63 -4.85 -0.34
CA THR A 26 -4.10 -3.48 -0.25
C THR A 26 -3.53 -3.21 1.14
N GLN A 27 -2.52 -2.35 1.21
CA GLN A 27 -1.93 -1.90 2.47
C GLN A 27 -1.80 -0.36 2.47
N HIS A 28 -2.54 0.30 3.36
CA HIS A 28 -2.39 1.74 3.57
C HIS A 28 -1.01 2.05 4.16
N VAL A 29 -0.33 3.01 3.56
CA VAL A 29 0.98 3.48 4.01
C VAL A 29 0.77 4.86 4.59
N ARG A 30 0.72 4.94 5.92
CA ARG A 30 0.69 6.23 6.62
C ARG A 30 2.13 6.67 6.84
N HIS A 31 2.49 7.81 6.27
CA HIS A 31 3.71 8.50 6.69
C HIS A 31 3.34 9.33 7.92
N ASP A 32 3.75 8.86 9.09
CA ASP A 32 3.71 9.65 10.32
C ASP A 32 5.14 10.12 10.58
N PRO A 33 5.54 11.30 10.07
CA PRO A 33 6.87 11.83 10.35
C PRO A 33 7.00 12.13 11.85
N PRO A 34 8.20 11.94 12.43
CA PRO A 34 8.46 12.23 13.85
C PRO A 34 8.37 13.72 14.18
#